data_AF-A0A7S2RHA7-F1
#
_entry.id   AF-A0A7S2RHA7-F1
#
_cell.length_a   1.000
_cell.length_b   1.000
_cell.length_c   1.000
_cell.angle_alpha   90.00
_cell.angle_beta   90.00
_cell.angle_gamma   90.00
#
_symmetry.space_group_name_H-M   'P 1'
#
loop_
_entity.id
_entity.type
_entity.pdbx_description
1 polymer ?
#
loop_
_entity_poly.entity_id
_entity_poly.type
_entity_poly.pdbx_seq_one_letter_code
_entity_poly.pdbx_strand_id
1 'polypeptide(L)'
;NEPQVPLFVGIAETFLDAVCWHFSNSPLDIQKEAAFALFNLASRRNPDALIKILRVEPPVLPVMLSLLKAPDLDVVRVALEFIEIVLAKLSNPFGASKLGGRTGAKLVEMFDGIDALEVVAYNQNLPSFLIERASELVDKYFGEDYEDEEEDQPREAFRAGVQLGVGRGRAMVQPAWMSNLGSSVPLKQGTLDQFGFVSKDATMDEN
;
A
#
# COMPACT_ATOMS: atom_id res chain seq x y z
N ASN A 1 -28.69 11.33 17.56
CA ASN A 1 -28.15 11.10 16.20
C ASN A 1 -27.05 10.06 16.27
N GLU A 2 -27.42 8.79 16.30
CA GLU A 2 -26.47 7.74 15.95
C GLU A 2 -26.21 7.81 14.44
N PRO A 3 -24.96 7.72 13.99
CA PRO A 3 -24.67 7.64 12.57
C PRO A 3 -25.20 6.29 12.06
N GLN A 4 -26.28 6.34 11.29
CA GLN A 4 -26.76 5.19 10.53
C GLN A 4 -25.68 4.83 9.50
N VAL A 5 -24.92 3.78 9.79
CA VAL A 5 -24.02 3.17 8.81
C VAL A 5 -24.89 2.75 7.62
N PRO A 6 -24.57 3.13 6.37
CA PRO A 6 -25.42 2.79 5.25
C PRO A 6 -25.57 1.27 5.16
N LEU A 7 -26.81 0.78 5.07
CA LEU A 7 -27.16 -0.65 5.00
C LEU A 7 -26.35 -1.39 3.92
N PHE A 8 -25.99 -0.69 2.84
CA PHE A 8 -25.16 -1.20 1.74
C PHE A 8 -23.69 -1.45 2.11
N VAL A 9 -23.13 -0.68 3.06
CA VAL A 9 -21.76 -0.88 3.57
C VAL A 9 -21.69 -2.14 4.43
N GLY A 10 -22.72 -2.39 5.26
CA GLY A 10 -22.81 -3.60 6.08
C GLY A 10 -22.94 -4.90 5.27
N ILE A 11 -23.66 -4.88 4.14
CA ILE A 11 -23.79 -6.06 3.26
C ILE A 11 -22.46 -6.39 2.56
N ALA A 12 -21.68 -5.38 2.17
CA ALA A 12 -20.39 -5.61 1.51
C ALA A 12 -19.32 -6.13 2.47
N GLU A 13 -19.30 -5.67 3.72
CA GLU A 13 -18.37 -6.18 4.74
C GLU A 13 -18.73 -7.61 5.16
N THR A 14 -20.03 -7.90 5.37
CA THR A 14 -20.48 -9.28 5.63
C THR A 14 -20.20 -10.24 4.48
N PHE A 15 -20.25 -9.78 3.22
CA PHE A 15 -19.89 -10.61 2.07
C PHE A 15 -18.40 -10.97 2.08
N LEU A 16 -17.51 -10.00 2.32
CA LEU A 16 -16.06 -10.27 2.34
C LEU A 16 -15.71 -11.25 3.47
N ASP A 17 -16.24 -11.02 4.67
CA ASP A 17 -16.02 -11.89 5.82
C ASP A 17 -16.50 -13.32 5.54
N ALA A 18 -17.67 -13.48 4.92
CA ALA A 18 -18.20 -14.77 4.53
C ALA A 18 -17.31 -15.47 3.48
N VAL A 19 -16.83 -14.76 2.47
CA VAL A 19 -15.94 -15.34 1.45
C VAL A 19 -14.61 -15.75 2.07
N CYS A 20 -13.99 -14.94 2.91
CA CYS A 20 -12.74 -15.27 3.59
C CYS A 20 -12.89 -16.48 4.54
N TRP A 21 -14.02 -16.57 5.24
CA TRP A 21 -14.35 -17.73 6.06
C TRP A 21 -14.48 -19.00 5.19
N HIS A 22 -15.25 -18.93 4.11
CA HIS A 22 -15.42 -20.08 3.21
C HIS A 22 -14.09 -20.50 2.56
N PHE A 23 -13.27 -19.54 2.18
CA PHE A 23 -11.94 -19.76 1.63
C PHE A 23 -11.05 -20.58 2.57
N SER A 24 -11.16 -20.35 3.88
CA SER A 24 -10.28 -20.98 4.87
C SER A 24 -10.87 -22.25 5.49
N ASN A 25 -12.20 -22.39 5.53
CA ASN A 25 -12.89 -23.43 6.29
C ASN A 25 -13.71 -24.42 5.45
N SER A 26 -13.91 -24.15 4.16
CA SER A 26 -14.71 -25.04 3.30
C SER A 26 -13.86 -26.12 2.63
N PRO A 27 -14.49 -27.16 2.04
CA PRO A 27 -13.77 -28.12 1.20
C PRO A 27 -13.21 -27.48 -0.07
N LEU A 28 -12.23 -28.15 -0.69
CA LEU A 28 -11.38 -27.59 -1.75
C LEU A 28 -12.18 -27.02 -2.94
N ASP A 29 -13.27 -27.66 -3.35
CA ASP A 29 -14.14 -27.17 -4.42
C ASP A 29 -14.71 -25.76 -4.13
N ILE A 30 -15.17 -25.52 -2.91
CA ILE A 30 -15.65 -24.20 -2.47
C ILE A 30 -14.47 -23.22 -2.29
N GLN A 31 -13.34 -23.68 -1.76
CA GLN A 31 -12.16 -22.83 -1.60
C GLN A 31 -11.68 -22.26 -2.93
N LYS A 32 -11.74 -23.05 -4.01
CA LYS A 32 -11.38 -22.58 -5.35
C LYS A 32 -12.24 -21.40 -5.79
N GLU A 33 -13.56 -21.53 -5.71
CA GLU A 33 -14.48 -20.46 -6.09
C GLU A 33 -14.28 -19.20 -5.22
N ALA A 34 -14.03 -19.40 -3.92
CA ALA A 34 -13.69 -18.30 -3.03
C ALA A 34 -12.34 -17.65 -3.41
N ALA A 35 -11.33 -18.43 -3.84
CA ALA A 35 -10.05 -17.93 -4.34
C ALA A 35 -10.25 -17.02 -5.56
N PHE A 36 -11.04 -17.46 -6.54
CA PHE A 36 -11.38 -16.66 -7.72
C PHE A 36 -12.09 -15.36 -7.35
N ALA A 37 -13.06 -15.42 -6.42
CA ALA A 37 -13.76 -14.23 -5.95
C ALA A 37 -12.81 -13.23 -5.27
N LEU A 38 -11.94 -13.71 -4.37
CA LEU A 38 -10.95 -12.89 -3.67
C LEU A 38 -9.93 -12.30 -4.64
N PHE A 39 -9.46 -13.09 -5.61
CA PHE A 39 -8.59 -12.60 -6.68
C PHE A 39 -9.25 -11.48 -7.48
N ASN A 40 -10.51 -11.68 -7.92
CA ASN A 40 -11.23 -10.64 -8.67
C ASN A 40 -11.44 -9.36 -7.87
N LEU A 41 -11.66 -9.46 -6.55
CA LEU A 41 -11.75 -8.32 -5.66
C LEU A 41 -10.38 -7.62 -5.50
N ALA A 42 -9.32 -8.39 -5.29
CA ALA A 42 -7.96 -7.89 -5.12
C ALA A 42 -7.39 -7.26 -6.40
N SER A 43 -7.75 -7.76 -7.57
CA SER A 43 -7.32 -7.27 -8.89
C SER A 43 -7.86 -5.87 -9.23
N ARG A 44 -8.87 -5.38 -8.51
CA ARG A 44 -9.41 -4.03 -8.72
C ARG A 44 -8.35 -2.95 -8.52
N ARG A 45 -8.48 -1.83 -9.24
CA ARG A 45 -7.51 -0.72 -9.19
C ARG A 45 -7.31 -0.14 -7.80
N ASN A 46 -8.34 -0.15 -6.95
CA ASN A 46 -8.23 0.37 -5.60
C ASN A 46 -7.51 -0.65 -4.68
N PRO A 47 -6.34 -0.30 -4.07
CA PRO A 47 -5.65 -1.18 -3.13
C PRO A 47 -6.42 -1.44 -1.83
N ASP A 48 -7.42 -0.62 -1.48
CA ASP A 48 -8.19 -0.78 -0.24
C ASP A 48 -8.88 -2.14 -0.14
N ALA A 49 -9.32 -2.71 -1.27
CA ALA A 49 -9.94 -4.04 -1.29
C ALA A 49 -8.93 -5.13 -0.89
N LEU A 50 -7.72 -5.07 -1.45
CA LEU A 50 -6.63 -5.97 -1.08
C LEU A 50 -6.29 -5.84 0.42
N ILE A 51 -6.17 -4.60 0.91
CA ILE A 51 -5.85 -4.36 2.32
C ILE A 51 -6.94 -4.89 3.25
N LYS A 52 -8.22 -4.75 2.86
CA LYS A 52 -9.33 -5.35 3.62
C LYS A 52 -9.19 -6.88 3.63
N ILE A 53 -9.02 -7.52 2.46
CA ILE A 53 -8.83 -8.98 2.35
C ILE A 53 -7.70 -9.48 3.27
N LEU A 54 -6.54 -8.79 3.25
CA LEU A 54 -5.37 -9.19 4.02
C LEU A 54 -5.49 -8.94 5.54
N ARG A 55 -6.49 -8.18 5.99
CA ARG A 55 -6.75 -7.90 7.41
C ARG A 55 -7.81 -8.81 8.03
N VAL A 56 -8.52 -9.59 7.21
CA VAL A 56 -9.56 -10.50 7.70
C VAL A 56 -8.92 -11.69 8.41
N GLU A 57 -9.58 -12.14 9.48
CA GLU A 57 -9.29 -13.36 10.19
C GLU A 57 -10.34 -14.43 9.81
N PRO A 58 -9.94 -15.68 9.48
CA PRO A 58 -8.57 -16.18 9.37
C PRO A 58 -7.78 -15.59 8.18
N PRO A 59 -6.43 -15.57 8.25
CA PRO A 59 -5.60 -14.91 7.25
C PRO A 59 -5.68 -15.61 5.89
N VAL A 60 -6.03 -14.83 4.87
CA VAL A 60 -6.20 -15.32 3.49
C VAL A 60 -4.88 -15.72 2.84
N LEU A 61 -3.80 -14.98 3.09
CA LEU A 61 -2.52 -15.20 2.42
C LEU A 61 -1.94 -16.62 2.58
N PRO A 62 -1.84 -17.22 3.79
CA PRO A 62 -1.32 -18.59 3.93
C PRO A 62 -2.19 -19.63 3.24
N VAL A 63 -3.51 -19.45 3.22
CA VAL A 63 -4.41 -20.35 2.48
C VAL A 63 -4.16 -20.21 0.98
N MET A 64 -3.98 -18.99 0.46
CA MET A 64 -3.64 -18.77 -0.95
C MET A 64 -2.28 -19.40 -1.32
N LEU A 65 -1.27 -19.30 -0.46
CA LEU A 65 0.03 -19.95 -0.66
C LEU A 65 -0.09 -21.48 -0.69
N SER A 66 -0.97 -22.07 0.14
CA SER A 66 -1.22 -23.52 0.12
C SER A 66 -1.81 -24.00 -1.21
N LEU A 67 -2.55 -23.15 -1.93
CA LEU A 67 -3.14 -23.47 -3.22
C LEU A 67 -2.12 -23.60 -4.35
N LEU A 68 -0.88 -23.15 -4.17
CA LEU A 68 0.21 -23.40 -5.13
C LEU A 68 0.54 -24.89 -5.29
N LYS A 69 0.16 -25.72 -4.31
CA LYS A 69 0.32 -27.18 -4.33
C LYS A 69 -0.94 -27.91 -4.81
N ALA A 70 -1.97 -27.18 -5.25
CA ALA A 70 -3.21 -27.78 -5.72
C ALA A 70 -3.00 -28.57 -7.02
N PRO A 71 -3.75 -29.67 -7.23
CA PRO A 71 -3.68 -30.43 -8.48
C PRO A 71 -4.31 -29.69 -9.67
N ASP A 72 -5.05 -28.61 -9.41
CA ASP A 72 -5.78 -27.84 -10.40
C ASP A 72 -4.93 -26.63 -10.86
N LEU A 73 -4.54 -26.66 -12.13
CA LEU A 73 -3.63 -25.66 -12.70
C LEU A 73 -4.23 -24.25 -12.73
N ASP A 74 -5.56 -24.13 -12.88
CA ASP A 74 -6.20 -22.82 -12.86
C ASP A 74 -6.15 -22.19 -11.47
N VAL A 75 -6.22 -23.02 -10.44
CA VAL A 75 -6.14 -22.60 -9.05
C VAL A 75 -4.73 -22.17 -8.68
N VAL A 76 -3.72 -22.93 -9.13
CA VAL A 76 -2.31 -22.55 -8.99
C VAL A 76 -2.05 -21.22 -9.69
N ARG A 77 -2.57 -21.04 -10.92
CA ARG A 77 -2.46 -19.77 -11.66
C ARG A 77 -3.06 -18.60 -10.88
N VAL A 78 -4.28 -18.75 -10.36
CA VAL A 78 -4.96 -17.71 -9.58
C VAL A 78 -4.19 -17.38 -8.30
N ALA A 79 -3.65 -18.39 -7.62
CA ALA A 79 -2.84 -18.19 -6.43
C ALA A 79 -1.57 -17.37 -6.76
N LEU A 80 -0.83 -17.72 -7.81
CA LEU A 80 0.33 -16.95 -8.28
C LEU A 80 -0.03 -15.50 -8.62
N GLU A 81 -1.12 -15.29 -9.37
CA GLU A 81 -1.57 -13.94 -9.75
C GLU A 81 -2.01 -13.12 -8.52
N PHE A 82 -2.65 -13.75 -7.52
CA PHE A 82 -2.98 -13.09 -6.26
C PHE A 82 -1.71 -12.69 -5.48
N ILE A 83 -0.73 -13.58 -5.37
CA ILE A 83 0.54 -13.31 -4.69
C ILE A 83 1.29 -12.17 -5.40
N GLU A 84 1.32 -12.16 -6.73
CA GLU A 84 1.87 -11.06 -7.51
C GLU A 84 1.20 -9.72 -7.17
N ILE A 85 -0.13 -9.69 -7.04
CA ILE A 85 -0.87 -8.49 -6.65
C ILE A 85 -0.45 -8.03 -5.24
N VAL A 86 -0.29 -8.95 -4.29
CA VAL A 86 0.20 -8.63 -2.93
C VAL A 86 1.59 -7.98 -3.01
N LEU A 87 2.53 -8.61 -3.72
CA LEU A 87 3.89 -8.12 -3.91
C LEU A 87 3.92 -6.76 -4.60
N ALA A 88 3.19 -6.61 -5.71
CA ALA A 88 3.20 -5.42 -6.55
C ALA A 88 2.49 -4.21 -5.91
N LYS A 89 1.34 -4.41 -5.25
CA LYS A 89 0.56 -3.29 -4.70
C LYS A 89 1.11 -2.80 -3.36
N LEU A 90 1.83 -3.64 -2.64
CA LEU A 90 2.41 -3.33 -1.33
C LEU A 90 3.94 -3.13 -1.36
N SER A 91 4.55 -3.04 -2.54
CA SER A 91 5.98 -2.71 -2.70
C SER A 91 6.27 -1.23 -2.45
N ASN A 92 5.30 -0.34 -2.68
CA ASN A 92 5.49 1.09 -2.43
C ASN A 92 5.16 1.50 -0.99
N PRO A 93 5.78 2.56 -0.45
CA PRO A 93 5.56 3.01 0.94
C PRO A 93 4.10 3.36 1.26
N PHE A 94 3.33 3.85 0.28
CA PHE A 94 1.91 4.18 0.49
C PHE A 94 1.07 2.93 0.75
N GLY A 95 1.25 1.87 -0.05
CA GLY A 95 0.60 0.57 0.15
C GLY A 95 1.01 -0.06 1.49
N ALA A 96 2.31 -0.12 1.77
CA ALA A 96 2.85 -0.69 3.00
C ALA A 96 2.35 0.07 4.26
N SER A 97 2.27 1.40 4.23
CA SER A 97 1.76 2.20 5.35
C SER A 97 0.35 1.80 5.79
N LYS A 98 -0.50 1.38 4.83
CA LYS A 98 -1.86 0.92 5.10
C LYS A 98 -1.90 -0.46 5.76
N LEU A 99 -0.78 -1.17 5.86
CA LEU A 99 -0.65 -2.45 6.57
C LEU A 99 0.40 -2.40 7.69
N GLY A 100 0.54 -1.22 8.33
CA GLY A 100 1.46 -1.04 9.45
C GLY A 100 2.93 -1.02 9.04
N GLY A 101 3.23 -0.60 7.81
CA GLY A 101 4.58 -0.53 7.25
C GLY A 101 5.09 -1.83 6.65
N ARG A 102 4.32 -2.93 6.69
CA ARG A 102 4.72 -4.21 6.11
C ARG A 102 4.61 -4.18 4.60
N THR A 103 5.73 -4.43 3.91
CA THR A 103 5.76 -4.60 2.45
C THR A 103 5.13 -5.93 2.05
N GLY A 104 4.74 -6.06 0.79
CA GLY A 104 4.20 -7.30 0.26
C GLY A 104 5.18 -8.47 0.40
N ALA A 105 6.47 -8.22 0.15
CA ALA A 105 7.53 -9.23 0.26
C ALA A 105 7.65 -9.76 1.69
N LYS A 106 7.69 -8.86 2.70
CA LYS A 106 7.75 -9.27 4.12
C LYS A 106 6.52 -10.06 4.58
N LEU A 107 5.33 -9.76 4.03
CA LEU A 107 4.13 -10.56 4.34
C LEU A 107 4.22 -11.97 3.76
N VAL A 108 4.67 -12.09 2.51
CA VAL A 108 4.78 -13.38 1.83
C VAL A 108 5.85 -14.23 2.51
N GLU A 109 7.00 -13.65 2.86
CA GLU A 109 8.07 -14.31 3.62
C GLU A 109 7.56 -14.85 4.97
N MET A 110 6.83 -14.04 5.74
CA MET A 110 6.30 -14.41 7.06
C MET A 110 5.39 -15.65 7.07
N PHE A 111 4.83 -16.03 5.90
CA PHE A 111 3.98 -17.21 5.74
C PHE A 111 4.63 -18.31 4.88
N ASP A 112 5.96 -18.40 4.90
CA ASP A 112 6.75 -19.38 4.13
C ASP A 112 6.46 -19.33 2.61
N GLY A 113 6.17 -18.12 2.12
CA GLY A 113 5.73 -17.93 0.75
C GLY A 113 6.86 -18.01 -0.28
N ILE A 114 8.10 -17.75 0.12
CA ILE A 114 9.29 -17.92 -0.75
C ILE A 114 9.43 -19.41 -1.09
N ASP A 115 9.51 -20.27 -0.06
CA ASP A 115 9.53 -21.73 -0.23
C ASP A 115 8.36 -22.24 -1.09
N ALA A 116 7.16 -21.68 -0.88
CA ALA A 116 5.99 -22.07 -1.65
C ALA A 116 6.10 -21.69 -3.15
N LEU A 117 6.68 -20.54 -3.46
CA LEU A 117 6.95 -20.10 -4.84
C LEU A 117 8.07 -20.92 -5.48
N GLU A 118 9.15 -21.21 -4.76
CA GLU A 118 10.26 -22.04 -5.25
C GLU A 118 9.80 -23.46 -5.60
N VAL A 119 8.91 -24.04 -4.79
CA VAL A 119 8.29 -25.34 -5.10
C VAL A 119 7.60 -25.32 -6.46
N VAL A 120 6.99 -24.20 -6.87
CA VAL A 120 6.40 -24.07 -8.21
C VAL A 120 7.47 -23.84 -9.27
N ALA A 121 8.41 -22.93 -9.01
CA ALA A 121 9.48 -22.54 -9.92
C ALA A 121 10.41 -23.71 -10.31
N TYR A 122 10.60 -24.69 -9.44
CA TYR A 122 11.47 -25.85 -9.71
C TYR A 122 10.70 -27.14 -10.03
N ASN A 123 9.37 -27.09 -10.12
CA ASN A 123 8.57 -28.27 -10.42
C ASN A 123 8.43 -28.51 -11.92
N GLN A 124 9.31 -29.36 -12.46
CA GLN A 124 9.33 -29.76 -13.87
C GLN A 124 8.05 -30.44 -14.37
N ASN A 125 7.13 -30.85 -13.48
CA ASN A 125 5.85 -31.45 -13.87
C ASN A 125 4.76 -30.40 -14.16
N LEU A 126 4.98 -29.14 -13.78
CA LEU A 126 4.04 -28.06 -14.07
C LEU A 126 4.26 -27.52 -15.49
N PRO A 127 3.22 -26.91 -16.10
CA PRO A 127 3.39 -26.18 -17.34
C PRO A 127 4.42 -25.05 -17.23
N SER A 128 5.22 -24.85 -18.28
CA SER A 128 6.29 -23.85 -18.33
C SER A 128 5.84 -22.45 -17.94
N PHE A 129 4.64 -22.02 -18.33
CA PHE A 129 4.16 -20.67 -18.02
C PHE A 129 3.93 -20.43 -16.51
N LEU A 130 3.63 -21.48 -15.72
CA LEU A 130 3.50 -21.35 -14.25
C LEU A 130 4.88 -21.30 -13.60
N ILE A 131 5.79 -22.15 -14.09
CA ILE A 131 7.18 -22.20 -13.64
C ILE A 131 7.85 -20.84 -13.88
N GLU A 132 7.81 -20.36 -15.12
CA GLU A 132 8.38 -19.06 -15.53
C GLU A 132 7.81 -17.93 -14.68
N ARG A 133 6.49 -17.91 -14.48
CA ARG A 133 5.85 -16.90 -13.63
C ARG A 133 6.34 -16.94 -12.18
N ALA A 134 6.45 -18.14 -11.59
CA ALA A 134 6.93 -18.27 -10.22
C ALA A 134 8.40 -17.83 -10.10
N SER A 135 9.25 -18.23 -11.05
CA SER A 135 10.65 -17.79 -11.13
C SER A 135 10.75 -16.26 -11.25
N GLU A 136 9.96 -15.64 -12.13
CA GLU A 136 9.92 -14.18 -12.27
C GLU A 136 9.54 -13.48 -10.95
N LEU A 137 8.61 -14.04 -10.17
CA LEU A 137 8.24 -13.50 -8.87
C LEU A 137 9.36 -13.63 -7.84
N VAL A 138 10.04 -14.79 -7.81
CA VAL A 138 11.19 -15.02 -6.93
C VAL A 138 12.31 -14.06 -7.29
N ASP A 139 12.75 -14.01 -8.54
CA ASP A 139 13.86 -13.17 -8.99
C ASP A 139 13.58 -11.68 -8.76
N LYS A 140 12.33 -11.24 -8.99
CA LYS A 140 11.97 -9.82 -8.90
C LYS A 140 11.82 -9.29 -7.48
N TYR A 141 11.28 -10.09 -6.57
CA TYR A 141 10.92 -9.63 -5.22
C TYR A 141 11.78 -10.24 -4.11
N PHE A 142 12.51 -11.31 -4.41
CA PHE A 142 13.32 -12.08 -3.46
C PHE A 142 14.70 -12.42 -4.04
N GLY A 143 15.16 -11.66 -5.04
CA GLY A 143 16.51 -11.77 -5.60
C GLY A 143 17.59 -11.12 -4.72
N GLU A 144 18.77 -10.89 -5.30
CA GLU A 144 19.97 -10.41 -4.57
C GLU A 144 19.74 -9.10 -3.79
N ASP A 145 18.91 -8.18 -4.32
CA ASP A 145 18.63 -6.89 -3.68
C ASP A 145 17.68 -6.99 -2.46
N TYR A 146 17.08 -8.15 -2.17
CA TYR A 146 16.08 -8.31 -1.11
C TYR A 146 16.69 -8.26 0.30
N GLU A 147 17.86 -8.88 0.49
CA GLU A 147 18.53 -8.98 1.80
C GLU A 147 19.14 -7.64 2.23
N ASP A 148 19.51 -6.78 1.27
CA ASP A 148 20.13 -5.48 1.52
C ASP A 148 19.14 -4.42 2.09
N GLU A 149 17.83 -4.64 1.94
CA GLU A 149 16.79 -3.77 2.53
C GLU A 149 16.55 -4.02 4.04
N GLU A 150 17.17 -5.06 4.63
CA GLU A 150 16.93 -5.46 6.03
C GLU A 150 17.66 -4.61 7.09
N GLU A 151 18.66 -3.81 6.73
CA GLU A 151 19.57 -3.20 7.73
C GLU A 151 19.10 -1.86 8.35
N ASP A 152 18.01 -1.25 7.88
CA ASP A 152 17.55 0.06 8.39
C ASP A 152 16.45 -0.03 9.46
N GLN A 153 16.66 -0.83 10.50
CA GLN A 153 15.91 -0.69 11.76
C GLN A 153 16.79 -0.07 12.84
N PRO A 154 16.54 1.19 13.28
CA PRO A 154 17.15 1.69 14.51
C PRO A 154 16.59 0.90 15.69
N ARG A 155 17.39 -0.04 16.22
CA ARG A 155 17.12 -0.72 17.49
C ARG A 155 16.90 0.33 18.56
N GLU A 156 15.68 0.37 19.09
CA GLU A 156 15.28 1.26 20.18
C GLU A 156 16.31 1.16 21.33
N ALA A 157 16.96 2.28 21.62
CA ALA A 157 17.83 2.44 22.76
C ALA A 157 17.01 2.44 24.05
N PHE A 158 16.56 1.26 24.50
CA PHE A 158 16.00 1.07 25.82
C PHE A 158 16.84 0.08 26.61
N ARG A 159 17.90 0.60 27.25
CA ARG A 159 18.39 0.28 28.61
C ARG A 159 19.84 0.70 28.79
N ALA A 160 20.04 1.96 29.17
CA ALA A 160 21.12 2.33 30.07
C ALA A 160 20.72 3.63 30.76
N GLY A 161 20.43 3.56 32.06
CA GLY A 161 20.32 4.75 32.88
C GLY A 161 21.65 5.49 32.84
N VAL A 162 21.66 6.67 32.21
CA VAL A 162 22.77 7.62 32.30
C VAL A 162 22.17 8.99 32.59
N GLN A 163 22.34 9.38 33.86
CA GLN A 163 22.39 10.71 34.44
C GLN A 163 21.84 11.88 33.58
N LEU A 164 20.71 12.44 34.05
CA LEU A 164 20.20 13.75 33.68
C LEU A 164 21.28 14.85 33.84
N GLY A 165 21.84 15.30 32.72
CA GLY A 165 22.59 16.54 32.62
C GLY A 165 21.62 17.71 32.46
N VAL A 166 21.43 18.49 33.53
CA VAL A 166 20.69 19.76 33.52
C VAL A 166 21.53 20.79 32.73
N GLY A 167 21.20 20.98 31.45
CA GLY A 167 21.83 21.96 30.56
C GLY A 167 20.87 23.10 30.21
N ARG A 168 21.26 24.32 30.54
CA ARG A 168 20.49 25.58 30.40
C ARG A 168 20.29 25.95 28.93
N GLY A 169 19.03 26.13 28.51
CA GLY A 169 18.68 26.59 27.16
C GLY A 169 17.29 27.24 27.08
N ARG A 170 16.92 28.06 28.08
CA ARG A 170 15.79 28.99 27.95
C ARG A 170 16.29 30.27 27.28
N ALA A 171 16.26 30.30 25.96
CA ALA A 171 16.08 31.49 25.13
C ALA A 171 16.26 31.09 23.66
N MET A 172 15.51 31.76 22.78
CA MET A 172 15.63 31.74 21.32
C MET A 172 14.80 30.69 20.59
N VAL A 173 13.48 30.88 20.59
CA VAL A 173 12.71 30.84 19.34
C VAL A 173 11.68 31.98 19.38
N GLN A 174 11.99 33.10 18.73
CA GLN A 174 10.97 34.05 18.30
C GLN A 174 10.76 33.79 16.79
N PRO A 175 9.53 33.59 16.31
CA PRO A 175 9.29 33.42 14.88
C PRO A 175 9.54 34.74 14.11
N ALA A 176 10.06 34.63 12.89
CA ALA A 176 10.60 35.73 12.08
C ALA A 176 9.61 36.84 11.64
N TRP A 177 8.36 36.82 12.10
CA TRP A 177 7.36 37.86 11.78
C TRP A 177 7.27 38.98 12.82
N MET A 178 8.00 38.89 13.95
CA MET A 178 7.88 39.80 15.09
C MET A 178 8.91 40.96 15.12
N SER A 179 9.58 41.26 14.01
CA SER A 179 10.51 42.40 13.91
C SER A 179 10.08 43.40 12.84
N ASN A 180 9.07 44.22 13.14
CA ASN A 180 9.00 45.64 12.72
C ASN A 180 7.74 46.32 13.26
N LEU A 181 7.80 46.75 14.52
CA LEU A 181 6.94 47.81 15.05
C LEU A 181 7.86 48.82 15.73
N GLY A 182 8.31 49.82 14.96
CA GLY A 182 9.02 50.95 15.53
C GLY A 182 9.99 51.68 14.61
N SER A 183 9.50 52.33 13.57
CA SER A 183 10.04 53.64 13.15
C SER A 183 9.12 54.32 12.14
N SER A 184 8.49 55.42 12.58
CA SER A 184 8.00 56.52 11.74
C SER A 184 9.10 56.98 10.76
N VAL A 185 8.83 57.45 9.54
CA VAL A 185 8.47 58.83 9.09
C VAL A 185 8.56 58.78 7.52
N PRO A 186 8.05 59.71 6.67
CA PRO A 186 6.73 60.31 6.50
C PRO A 186 6.12 60.06 5.08
N LEU A 187 4.89 60.52 4.87
CA LEU A 187 4.25 60.68 3.56
C LEU A 187 5.04 61.63 2.63
N LYS A 188 5.24 61.21 1.37
CA LYS A 188 5.43 62.12 0.22
C LYS A 188 4.48 61.74 -0.91
N GLN A 189 3.65 62.71 -1.27
CA GLN A 189 2.81 62.75 -2.46
C GLN A 189 3.64 62.85 -3.75
N GLY A 190 3.07 62.32 -4.83
CA GLY A 190 3.49 62.52 -6.23
C GLY A 190 3.82 61.19 -6.92
N THR A 191 3.44 60.91 -8.16
CA THR A 191 2.64 61.60 -9.18
C THR A 191 2.18 60.51 -10.14
N LEU A 192 1.06 60.76 -10.79
CA LEU A 192 0.40 60.00 -11.84
C LEU A 192 1.30 59.38 -12.93
N ASP A 193 0.73 58.32 -13.49
CA ASP A 193 0.71 57.92 -14.90
C ASP A 193 1.52 56.70 -15.35
N GLN A 194 0.82 55.92 -16.18
CA GLN A 194 1.26 54.86 -17.09
C GLN A 194 1.18 53.42 -16.58
N PHE A 195 -0.05 52.91 -16.48
CA PHE A 195 -0.34 51.58 -17.01
C PHE A 195 -1.69 51.61 -17.74
N GLY A 196 -1.61 51.78 -19.06
CA GLY A 196 -2.74 51.64 -19.97
C GLY A 196 -3.15 50.18 -20.08
N PHE A 197 -4.40 49.90 -19.75
CA PHE A 197 -5.11 48.68 -20.10
C PHE A 197 -6.32 49.13 -20.90
N VAL A 198 -6.30 48.94 -22.22
CA VAL A 198 -7.47 49.14 -23.08
C VAL A 198 -7.70 47.86 -23.89
N SER A 199 -8.96 47.44 -23.81
CA SER A 199 -9.57 46.23 -24.35
C SER A 199 -9.36 46.03 -25.84
N LYS A 200 -9.39 44.75 -26.20
CA LYS A 200 -9.43 44.22 -27.56
C LYS A 200 -10.91 44.18 -27.98
N ASP A 201 -11.34 45.14 -28.80
CA ASP A 201 -12.64 45.10 -29.46
C ASP A 201 -12.60 44.18 -30.68
N ALA A 202 -13.65 43.36 -30.80
CA ALA A 202 -13.90 42.44 -31.88
C ALA A 202 -14.45 43.20 -33.10
N THR A 203 -13.78 43.05 -34.25
CA THR A 203 -14.27 43.48 -35.55
C THR A 203 -15.29 42.47 -36.08
N MET A 204 -16.56 42.89 -36.12
CA MET A 204 -17.51 42.51 -37.15
C MET A 204 -17.06 43.14 -38.48
N ASP A 205 -17.13 42.39 -39.57
CA ASP A 205 -17.41 42.95 -40.90
C ASP A 205 -18.09 41.87 -41.76
N GLU A 206 -19.33 42.17 -42.11
CA GLU A 206 -20.10 41.58 -43.22
C GLU A 206 -19.82 42.40 -44.49
N ASN A 207 -19.34 41.75 -45.54
CA ASN A 207 -19.82 41.80 -46.94
C ASN A 207 -18.77 41.23 -47.91
#